data_AF-A0A3A0FBB9-F1
#
_entry.id   AF-A0A3A0FBB9-F1
#
_cell.length_a   1.000
_cell.length_b   1.000
_cell.length_c   1.000
_cell.angle_alpha   90.00
_cell.angle_beta   90.00
_cell.angle_gamma   90.00
#
_symmetry.space_group_name_H-M   'P 1'
#
loop_
_entity.id
_entity.type
_entity.pdbx_description
1 polymer ?
#
loop_
_entity_poly.entity_id
_entity_poly.type
_entity_poly.pdbx_seq_one_letter_code
_entity_poly.pdbx_strand_id
1 'polypeptide(L)' 'MMLGLDIGTKRVGTALSNSGSNLATPYRTYSRESGQAEREILALIGEKKVKILVVGLPLGATGERTYQCRDIASF' A
#
# COMPACT_ATOMS: atom_id res chain seq x y z
N MET A 1 -1.21 3.68 -14.29
CA MET A 1 -1.64 2.67 -13.31
C MET A 1 -0.97 2.99 -11.99
N MET A 2 -1.77 3.13 -10.94
CA MET A 2 -1.34 3.45 -9.58
C MET A 2 -1.72 2.30 -8.66
N LEU A 3 -0.92 2.06 -7.63
CA LEU A 3 -1.19 1.09 -6.57
C LEU A 3 -1.27 1.84 -5.24
N GLY A 4 -2.41 1.77 -4.57
CA GLY A 4 -2.59 2.24 -3.21
C GLY A 4 -2.29 1.13 -2.21
N LEU A 5 -1.54 1.45 -1.16
CA LEU A 5 -1.24 0.55 -0.03
C LEU A 5 -1.83 1.09 1.27
N ASP A 6 -2.56 0.24 1.97
CA ASP A 6 -3.01 0.42 3.34
C ASP A 6 -2.30 -0.58 4.25
N ILE A 7 -1.25 -0.12 4.93
CA ILE A 7 -0.34 -0.97 5.70
C ILE A 7 -0.81 -1.01 7.15
N GLY A 8 -1.42 -2.13 7.53
CA GLY A 8 -1.75 -2.45 8.92
C GLY A 8 -0.68 -3.34 9.56
N THR A 9 -0.81 -3.57 10.86
CA THR A 9 0.14 -4.38 11.64
C THR A 9 0.11 -5.88 11.33
N LYS A 10 -0.98 -6.38 10.72
CA LYS A 10 -1.16 -7.80 10.36
C LYS A 10 -1.35 -8.03 8.87
N ARG A 11 -1.79 -7.01 8.14
CA ARG A 11 -2.21 -7.14 6.75
C ARG A 11 -1.88 -5.87 5.98
N VAL A 12 -1.64 -6.02 4.68
CA VAL A 12 -1.50 -4.90 3.76
C VAL A 12 -2.63 -4.96 2.73
N GLY A 13 -3.55 -4.01 2.79
CA GLY A 13 -4.60 -3.84 1.79
C GLY A 13 -4.04 -3.14 0.55
N THR A 14 -4.52 -3.53 -0.63
CA THR A 14 -4.10 -2.91 -1.90
C THR A 14 -5.29 -2.53 -2.76
N ALA A 15 -5.14 -1.41 -3.48
CA ALA A 15 -6.10 -0.95 -4.48
C ALA A 15 -5.38 -0.56 -5.77
N LEU A 16 -5.93 -0.93 -6.93
CA LEU A 16 -5.36 -0.59 -8.23
C LEU A 16 -6.23 0.44 -8.95
N SER A 17 -5.57 1.41 -9.59
CA SER A 17 -6.25 2.32 -10.52
C SER A 17 -6.33 1.72 -11.92
N ASN A 18 -7.43 1.94 -12.63
CA ASN A 18 -7.54 1.51 -14.03
C ASN A 18 -6.77 2.45 -14.98
N SER A 19 -6.39 1.94 -16.15
CA SER A 19 -5.73 2.69 -17.22
C SER A 19 -6.78 3.47 -18.02
N GLY A 20 -7.24 4.60 -17.49
CA GLY A 20 -8.17 5.49 -18.22
C GLY A 20 -9.24 6.16 -17.36
N SER A 21 -9.39 5.77 -16.09
CA SER A 21 -10.26 6.44 -15.14
C SER A 21 -9.51 6.70 -13.84
N ASN A 22 -9.90 7.77 -13.13
CA ASN A 22 -9.39 8.09 -11.79
C ASN A 22 -10.02 7.20 -10.70
N LEU A 23 -10.50 6.01 -11.05
CA LEU A 23 -11.13 5.09 -10.12
C LEU A 23 -10.10 4.07 -9.61
N ALA A 24 -9.94 4.02 -8.29
CA ALA A 24 -9.23 2.95 -7.60
C ALA A 24 -10.23 1.90 -7.13
N THR A 25 -9.94 0.62 -7.39
CA THR A 25 -10.74 -0.50 -6.89
C THR A 25 -9.92 -1.37 -5.93
N PRO A 26 -10.54 -1.93 -4.87
CA PRO A 26 -9.87 -2.93 -4.03
C PRO A 26 -9.33 -4.07 -4.89
N TYR A 27 -8.10 -4.49 -4.62
CA TYR A 27 -7.42 -5.51 -5.41
C TYR A 27 -7.13 -6.78 -4.61
N ARG A 28 -6.28 -6.69 -3.59
CA ARG A 28 -5.91 -7.85 -2.76
C ARG A 28 -5.52 -7.39 -1.35
N THR A 29 -5.67 -8.28 -0.36
CA THR A 29 -5.04 -8.12 0.95
C THR A 29 -3.96 -9.17 1.15
N TYR A 30 -2.80 -8.74 1.63
CA TYR A 30 -1.62 -9.57 1.89
C TYR A 30 -1.43 -9.77 3.39
N SER A 31 -0.96 -10.94 3.83
CA SER A 31 -0.54 -11.11 5.23
C SER A 31 0.83 -10.46 5.44
N ARG A 32 0.97 -9.70 6.54
CA ARG A 32 2.22 -9.00 6.88
C ARG A 32 3.08 -9.92 7.75
N GLU A 33 3.56 -11.00 7.16
CA GLU A 33 4.39 -12.01 7.82
C GLU A 33 5.74 -12.13 7.12
N SER A 34 6.83 -11.95 7.87
CA SER A 34 8.20 -12.29 7.44
C SER A 34 8.58 -11.81 6.02
N GLY A 35 8.24 -10.56 5.68
CA GLY A 35 8.56 -9.93 4.40
C GLY A 35 7.75 -10.46 3.20
N GLN A 36 6.73 -11.28 3.42
CA GLN A 36 5.94 -11.90 2.35
C GLN A 36 5.12 -10.87 1.57
N ALA A 37 4.47 -9.94 2.27
CA ALA A 37 3.69 -8.89 1.63
C ALA A 37 4.55 -8.06 0.65
N GLU A 38 5.75 -7.68 1.06
CA GLU A 38 6.72 -6.89 0.31
C GLU A 38 7.09 -7.62 -0.99
N ARG A 39 7.43 -8.91 -0.92
CA ARG A 39 7.76 -9.73 -2.09
C ARG A 39 6.57 -9.83 -3.07
N GLU A 40 5.37 -10.10 -2.56
CA GLU A 40 4.19 -10.26 -3.39
C GLU A 40 3.73 -8.92 -4.02
N ILE A 41 3.87 -7.82 -3.29
CA ILE A 41 3.57 -6.47 -3.78
C ILE A 41 4.58 -6.05 -4.85
N LEU A 42 5.88 -6.34 -4.66
CA LEU A 42 6.90 -6.08 -5.69
C LEU A 42 6.63 -6.88 -6.97
N ALA A 43 6.22 -8.15 -6.84
CA ALA A 43 5.80 -8.96 -8.00
C ALA A 43 4.57 -8.34 -8.69
N LEU A 44 3.58 -7.89 -7.93
CA LEU A 44 2.39 -7.23 -8.46
C LEU A 44 2.74 -5.94 -9.22
N ILE A 45 3.64 -5.13 -8.67
CA ILE A 45 4.11 -3.88 -9.29
C ILE A 45 4.68 -4.16 -10.69
N GLY A 46 5.51 -5.19 -10.81
CA GLY A 46 6.07 -5.63 -12.09
C GLY A 46 5.01 -6.16 -13.05
N GLU A 47 4.16 -7.08 -12.58
CA GLU A 47 3.09 -7.71 -13.39
C GLU A 47 2.13 -6.66 -13.98
N LYS A 48 1.68 -5.73 -13.14
CA LYS A 48 0.69 -4.71 -13.52
C LYS A 48 1.32 -3.47 -14.12
N LYS A 49 2.66 -3.38 -14.17
CA LYS A 49 3.40 -2.20 -14.65
C LYS A 49 2.95 -0.93 -13.90
N VAL A 50 2.84 -1.05 -12.58
CA VAL A 50 2.49 0.07 -11.70
C VAL A 50 3.54 1.17 -11.85
N LYS A 51 3.08 2.41 -12.07
CA LYS A 51 3.95 3.57 -12.29
C LYS A 51 4.07 4.47 -11.07
N ILE A 52 3.07 4.42 -10.18
CA ILE A 52 2.98 5.25 -8.99
C ILE A 52 2.51 4.36 -7.84
N LEU A 53 3.25 4.41 -6.74
CA LEU A 53 2.86 3.82 -5.47
C LEU A 53 2.35 4.94 -4.56
N VAL A 54 1.19 4.73 -3.96
CA VAL A 54 0.59 5.65 -2.97
C VAL A 54 0.45 4.88 -1.67
N VAL A 55 1.01 5.41 -0.59
CA VAL A 55 1.01 4.74 0.72
C VAL A 55 0.28 5.60 1.73
N GLY A 56 -0.68 5.02 2.45
CA GLY A 56 -1.40 5.71 3.52
C GLY A 56 -0.47 6.06 4.67
N LEU A 57 -0.53 7.30 5.16
CA LEU A 57 0.21 7.75 6.33
C LEU A 57 -0.78 8.07 7.47
N PRO A 58 -0.81 7.27 8.57
CA PRO A 58 -1.76 7.41 9.65
C PRO A 58 -1.33 8.53 10.58
N LEU A 59 -1.56 9.78 10.16
CA LEU A 59 -1.37 10.95 10.99
C LEU A 59 -2.39 10.96 12.13
N GLY A 60 -2.04 11.63 13.23
CA GLY A 60 -2.96 11.88 14.33
C GLY A 60 -4.02 12.90 13.94
N ALA A 61 -5.00 13.10 14.83
CA ALA A 61 -6.14 13.98 14.56
C ALA A 61 -5.73 15.44 14.33
N THR A 62 -4.56 15.85 14.81
CA THR A 62 -4.01 17.21 14.60
C THR A 62 -2.96 17.27 13.48
N GLY A 63 -2.79 16.18 12.70
CA GLY A 63 -1.85 16.08 11.58
C GLY A 63 -0.42 15.71 11.98
N GLU A 64 -0.17 15.47 13.26
CA GLU A 64 1.12 15.03 13.78
C GLU A 64 1.45 13.59 13.37
N ARG A 65 2.73 13.27 13.25
CA ARG A 65 3.16 11.90 12.95
C ARG A 65 2.94 11.00 14.16
N THR A 66 2.26 9.88 13.94
CA THR A 66 2.09 8.82 14.94
C THR A 66 3.29 7.87 14.97
N TYR A 67 3.37 6.99 15.97
CA TYR A 67 4.39 5.94 16.01
C TYR A 67 4.30 4.97 14.81
N GLN A 68 3.11 4.79 14.24
CA GLN A 68 2.87 3.95 13.06
C GLN A 68 3.46 4.56 11.79
N CYS A 69 3.64 5.88 11.72
CA CYS A 69 4.31 6.53 10.59
C CYS A 69 5.74 6.03 10.40
N ARG A 70 6.45 5.70 11.49
CA ARG A 70 7.81 5.13 11.42
C ARG A 70 7.80 3.71 10.88
N ASP A 71 6.85 2.89 11.31
CA ASP A 71 6.68 1.51 10.81
C ASP A 71 6.41 1.51 9.30
N ILE A 72 5.55 2.41 8.84
CA ILE A 72 5.23 2.57 7.41
C ILE A 72 6.40 3.11 6.60
N ALA A 73 7.22 4.01 7.17
CA ALA A 73 8.42 4.50 6.48
C ALA A 73 9.52 3.45 6.29
N SER A 74 9.50 2.37 7.10
CA SER A 74 10.44 1.25 6.99
C SER A 74 9.91 0.06 6.18
N PHE A 75 8.64 0.09 5.77
CA PHE A 75 8.01 -0.91 4.91
C PHE A 75 8.41 -0.70 3.46
#